data_AF-A0A371H791-F1
#
_entry.id   AF-A0A371H791-F1
#
_cell.length_a   1.000
_cell.length_b   1.000
_cell.length_c   1.000
_cell.angle_alpha   90.00
_cell.angle_beta   90.00
_cell.angle_gamma   90.00
#
_symmetry.space_group_name_H-M   'P 1'
#
loop_
_entity.id
_entity.type
_entity.pdbx_description
1 polymer ?
#
loop_
_entity_poly.entity_id
_entity_poly.type
_entity_poly.pdbx_seq_one_letter_code
_entity_poly.pdbx_strand_id
1 'polypeptide(L)'
;MGFQGVELNGASRHFMAFGGGMRFCVGADFAKVQMAVFIHNLVTKYRWQPIKGGNIARTPGLQFPDGFHVQIMEKDQRKQDPQYIITD
;
A
#
# COMPACT_ATOMS: atom_id res chain seq x y z
N MET A 1 -15.81 -31.90 17.74
CA MET A 1 -15.16 -30.57 17.61
C MET A 1 -14.14 -30.66 16.48
N GLY A 2 -14.50 -30.18 15.31
CA GLY A 2 -13.59 -30.12 14.16
C GLY A 2 -14.19 -29.15 13.17
N PHE A 3 -13.80 -27.87 13.26
CA PHE A 3 -14.04 -26.95 12.16
C PHE A 3 -13.05 -27.30 11.07
N GLN A 4 -13.49 -28.22 10.20
CA GLN A 4 -12.86 -28.51 8.91
C GLN A 4 -12.75 -27.18 8.15
N GLY A 5 -11.54 -26.90 7.66
CA GLY A 5 -11.15 -25.60 7.10
C GLY A 5 -12.07 -25.15 5.98
N VAL A 6 -12.78 -24.06 6.24
CA VAL A 6 -13.30 -23.20 5.20
C VAL A 6 -12.22 -22.15 4.99
N GLU A 7 -11.58 -22.11 3.82
CA GLU A 7 -10.79 -20.95 3.44
C GLU A 7 -11.74 -19.75 3.39
N LEU A 8 -11.68 -18.94 4.43
CA LEU A 8 -12.47 -17.73 4.59
C LEU A 8 -11.87 -16.67 3.67
N ASN A 9 -12.25 -16.70 2.39
CA ASN A 9 -12.00 -15.69 1.36
C ASN A 9 -10.91 -14.65 1.73
N GLY A 10 -9.63 -15.03 1.59
CA GLY A 10 -8.49 -14.12 1.71
C GLY A 10 -7.86 -13.93 3.09
N ALA A 11 -8.33 -14.59 4.15
CA ALA A 11 -7.65 -14.61 5.46
C ALA A 11 -6.89 -15.93 5.66
N SER A 12 -5.58 -15.84 5.89
CA SER A 12 -4.74 -16.99 6.25
C SER A 12 -4.37 -16.94 7.73
N ARG A 13 -3.93 -18.06 8.33
CA ARG A 13 -3.47 -18.07 9.73
C ARG A 13 -2.33 -17.09 9.99
N HIS A 14 -1.59 -16.70 8.96
CA HIS A 14 -0.47 -15.77 9.03
C HIS A 14 -0.85 -14.34 8.61
N PHE A 15 -2.07 -14.11 8.08
CA PHE A 15 -2.51 -12.80 7.61
C PHE A 15 -4.01 -12.58 7.83
N MET A 16 -4.34 -11.73 8.80
CA MET A 16 -5.71 -11.39 9.20
C MET A 16 -5.95 -9.87 9.27
N ALA A 17 -5.30 -9.10 8.39
CA ALA A 17 -5.38 -7.62 8.40
C ALA A 17 -6.80 -7.06 8.19
N PHE A 18 -7.69 -7.86 7.57
CA PHE A 18 -9.08 -7.51 7.30
C PHE A 18 -10.08 -8.33 8.15
N GLY A 19 -9.58 -9.01 9.19
CA GLY A 19 -10.37 -9.96 9.98
C GLY A 19 -10.57 -11.30 9.27
N GLY A 20 -11.61 -12.03 9.66
CA GLY A 20 -11.95 -13.35 9.12
C GLY A 20 -13.36 -13.79 9.53
N GLY A 21 -13.87 -14.84 8.90
CA GLY A 21 -15.17 -15.42 9.23
C GLY A 21 -16.33 -14.54 8.78
N MET A 22 -17.44 -14.60 9.50
CA MET A 22 -18.65 -13.82 9.21
C MET A 22 -18.45 -12.30 9.34
N ARG A 23 -17.36 -11.85 9.97
CA ARG A 23 -17.00 -10.44 10.14
C ARG A 23 -15.78 -10.04 9.33
N PHE A 24 -15.52 -10.73 8.22
CA PHE A 24 -14.52 -10.28 7.26
C PHE A 24 -14.86 -8.88 6.74
N CYS A 25 -13.85 -8.01 6.61
CA CYS A 25 -14.07 -6.62 6.20
C CYS A 25 -14.71 -6.56 4.81
N VAL A 26 -15.94 -6.05 4.75
CA VAL A 26 -16.69 -5.84 3.51
C VAL A 26 -15.99 -4.88 2.54
N GLY A 27 -15.08 -4.03 3.05
CA GLY A 27 -14.27 -3.11 2.27
C GLY A 27 -12.89 -3.63 1.88
N ALA A 28 -12.56 -4.91 2.13
CA ALA A 28 -11.20 -5.43 1.92
C ALA A 28 -10.72 -5.28 0.47
N ASP A 29 -11.55 -5.64 -0.50
CA ASP A 29 -11.16 -5.57 -1.92
C ASP A 29 -11.09 -4.14 -2.44
N PHE A 30 -12.00 -3.27 -1.97
CA PHE A 30 -11.92 -1.84 -2.24
C PHE A 30 -10.61 -1.24 -1.68
N ALA A 31 -10.25 -1.55 -0.43
CA ALA A 31 -9.02 -1.07 0.19
C ALA A 31 -7.77 -1.56 -0.57
N LYS A 32 -7.75 -2.83 -1.02
CA LYS A 32 -6.66 -3.37 -1.85
C LYS A 32 -6.52 -2.60 -3.17
N VAL A 33 -7.62 -2.35 -3.87
CA VAL A 33 -7.61 -1.59 -5.14
C VAL A 33 -7.16 -0.15 -4.91
N GLN A 34 -7.68 0.52 -3.87
CA GLN A 34 -7.27 1.88 -3.52
C GLN A 34 -5.76 1.96 -3.23
N MET A 35 -5.22 1.02 -2.44
CA MET A 35 -3.78 0.94 -2.17
C MET A 35 -2.98 0.66 -3.44
N ALA A 36 -3.42 -0.29 -4.28
CA ALA A 36 -2.74 -0.65 -5.51
C ALA A 36 -2.67 0.53 -6.49
N VAL A 37 -3.77 1.26 -6.68
CA VAL A 37 -3.84 2.45 -7.55
C VAL A 37 -2.95 3.57 -7.01
N PHE A 38 -2.97 3.82 -5.70
CA PHE A 38 -2.10 4.80 -5.06
C PHE A 38 -0.62 4.46 -5.27
N ILE A 39 -0.21 3.23 -4.96
CA ILE A 39 1.16 2.77 -5.11
C ILE A 39 1.60 2.82 -6.57
N HIS A 40 0.74 2.34 -7.49
CA HIS A 40 1.03 2.38 -8.93
C HIS A 40 1.36 3.79 -9.39
N ASN A 41 0.52 4.78 -9.07
CA ASN A 41 0.79 6.18 -9.45
C ASN A 41 2.05 6.71 -8.76
N LEU A 42 2.24 6.41 -7.47
CA LEU A 42 3.40 6.87 -6.70
C LEU A 42 4.72 6.37 -7.32
N VAL A 43 4.82 5.11 -7.72
CA VAL A 43 6.07 4.52 -8.23
C VAL A 43 6.31 4.72 -9.73
N THR A 44 5.25 4.91 -10.52
CA THR A 44 5.36 5.09 -11.97
C THR A 44 5.60 6.54 -12.35
N LYS A 45 4.93 7.48 -11.69
CA LYS A 45 4.95 8.91 -12.05
C LYS A 45 5.87 9.75 -11.17
N TYR A 46 6.25 9.24 -10.00
CA TYR A 46 7.00 10.03 -9.03
C TYR A 46 8.26 9.31 -8.51
N ARG A 47 9.17 10.13 -7.99
CA ARG A 47 10.22 9.74 -7.06
C ARG A 47 9.84 10.28 -5.69
N TRP A 48 10.13 9.53 -4.64
CA TRP A 48 9.87 9.97 -3.29
C TRP A 48 11.03 9.58 -2.37
N GLN A 49 11.25 10.40 -1.34
CA GLN A 49 12.21 10.11 -0.28
C GLN A 49 11.68 10.56 1.07
N PRO A 50 11.95 9.82 2.16
CA PRO A 50 11.64 10.29 3.50
C PRO A 50 12.55 11.49 3.83
N ILE A 51 11.96 12.59 4.27
CA ILE A 51 12.70 13.80 4.68
C ILE A 51 12.72 13.98 6.19
N LYS A 52 11.72 13.43 6.88
CA LYS A 52 11.67 13.33 8.32
C LYS A 52 10.93 12.05 8.64
N GLY A 53 11.59 11.16 9.39
CA GLY A 53 10.94 9.96 9.91
C GLY A 53 9.71 10.30 10.74
N GLY A 54 8.87 9.30 11.01
CA GLY A 54 7.71 9.46 11.87
C GLY A 54 7.81 8.54 13.06
N ASN A 55 7.61 9.08 14.26
CA ASN A 55 7.39 8.25 15.44
C ASN A 55 6.10 7.46 15.23
N ILE A 56 6.16 6.14 15.40
CA ILE A 56 5.00 5.28 15.22
C ILE A 56 4.41 5.00 16.60
N ALA A 57 3.17 5.43 16.81
CA ALA A 57 2.40 5.09 18.00
C ALA A 57 1.24 4.15 17.63
N ARG A 58 0.84 3.28 18.56
CA ARG A 58 -0.29 2.37 18.39
C ARG A 58 -1.19 2.42 19.63
N THR A 59 -2.18 3.31 19.61
CA THR A 59 -3.06 3.49 20.77
C THR A 59 -4.46 3.98 20.38
N PRO A 60 -5.45 3.09 20.17
CA PRO A 60 -5.31 1.69 19.74
C PRO A 60 -4.97 1.55 18.24
N GLY A 61 -5.17 2.62 17.45
CA GLY A 61 -4.86 2.65 16.01
C GLY A 61 -3.41 3.04 15.72
N LEU A 62 -2.94 2.72 14.50
CA LEU A 62 -1.66 3.19 13.97
C LEU A 62 -1.68 4.70 13.78
N GLN A 63 -0.71 5.39 14.37
CA GLN A 63 -0.60 6.85 14.32
C GLN A 63 0.84 7.25 14.04
N PHE A 64 0.98 8.43 13.43
CA PHE A 64 2.24 9.15 13.30
C PHE A 64 2.04 10.52 13.98
N PRO A 65 2.20 10.65 15.31
CA PRO A 65 1.88 11.87 16.04
C PRO A 65 2.62 13.10 15.50
N ASP A 66 3.85 12.90 15.05
CA ASP A 66 4.69 13.93 14.43
C ASP A 66 4.65 13.90 12.90
N GLY A 67 3.73 13.14 12.30
CA GLY A 67 3.65 12.86 10.87
C GLY A 67 4.77 11.96 10.33
N PHE A 68 4.59 11.47 9.11
CA PHE A 68 5.66 10.84 8.31
C PHE A 68 5.87 11.68 7.06
N HIS A 69 6.98 12.42 7.01
CA HIS A 69 7.16 13.43 5.98
C HIS A 69 7.98 12.87 4.82
N VAL A 70 7.41 13.00 3.63
CA VAL A 70 8.04 12.59 2.37
C VAL A 70 8.11 13.77 1.43
N GLN A 71 9.21 13.85 0.67
CA GLN A 71 9.30 14.72 -0.49
C GLN A 71 8.96 13.90 -1.73
N ILE A 72 8.08 14.45 -2.58
CA ILE A 72 7.65 13.84 -3.83
C ILE A 72 8.12 14.72 -4.99
N MET A 73 8.69 14.10 -6.01
CA MET A 73 9.22 14.74 -7.21
C MET A 73 8.66 14.03 -8.43
N GLU A 74 8.30 14.76 -9.48
CA GLU A 74 7.85 14.15 -10.73
C GLU A 74 9.00 13.40 -11.40
N LYS A 75 8.69 12.22 -11.95
CA LYS A 75 9.63 11.42 -12.73
C LYS A 75 9.53 11.88 -14.18
N ASP A 76 10.64 12.35 -14.76
CA ASP A 76 10.66 12.68 -16.19
C ASP A 76 10.36 11.42 -17.01
N GLN A 77 9.17 11.38 -17.61
CA GLN A 77 8.71 10.23 -18.38
C GLN A 77 9.39 10.13 -19.74
N ARG A 78 10.02 11.21 -20.24
CA ARG A 78 10.74 11.19 -21.52
C ARG A 78 11.93 10.23 -21.50
N LYS A 79 12.57 10.04 -20.32
CA LYS A 79 13.69 9.10 -20.19
C LYS A 79 13.30 7.61 -20.22
N GLN A 80 12.01 7.28 -20.19
CA GLN A 80 11.53 5.89 -20.39
C GLN A 80 11.06 5.61 -21.81
N ASP A 81 10.91 6.63 -22.66
CA ASP A 81 10.51 6.46 -24.04
C ASP A 81 11.70 5.93 -24.87
N PRO A 82 11.59 4.75 -25.52
CA PRO A 82 12.61 4.27 -26.46
C PRO A 82 12.98 5.30 -27.52
N GLN A 83 12.05 6.18 -27.91
CA GLN A 83 12.28 7.21 -28.91
C GLN A 83 13.28 8.29 -28.45
N TYR A 84 13.41 8.54 -27.14
CA TYR A 84 14.39 9.48 -26.57
C TYR A 84 15.79 8.86 -26.45
N ILE A 85 15.90 7.54 -26.26
CA ILE A 85 17.18 6.83 -26.11
C ILE A 85 17.93 6.67 -27.44
N ILE A 86 17.23 6.73 -28.58
CA ILE A 86 17.80 6.51 -29.92
C ILE A 86 18.32 7.83 -30.55
N THR A 87 17.99 8.98 -29.97
CA THR A 87 18.36 10.31 -30.52
C THR A 87 19.65 10.91 -29.94
N ASP A 88 20.36 10.20 -29.04
CA ASP A 88 21.68 10.55 -28.50
C ASP A 88 22.81 9.70 -29.13
#